data_AF-A0A520D5R1-F1
#
_entry.id   AF-A0A520D5R1-F1
#
_cell.length_a   1.000
_cell.length_b   1.000
_cell.length_c   1.000
_cell.angle_alpha   90.00
_cell.angle_beta   90.00
_cell.angle_gamma   90.00
#
_symmetry.space_group_name_H-M   'P 1'
#
loop_
_entity.id
_entity.type
_entity.pdbx_description
1 polymer ?
#
loop_
_entity_poly.entity_id
_entity_poly.type
_entity_poly.pdbx_seq_one_letter_code
_entity_poly.pdbx_strand_id
1 'polypeptide(L)'
;MKHQIDYRLPLIIAGGLIFQLLFWDEFLGLNLLLYTLFIIAITFTDKDIPFHNNKLYTALPHLAIAIYITYDNSILAIITWFITLLVYLGSAHFVMLKSATTALLWGVIQIISGPYGIFTKLNATKIGKINFKPIIKPIKYIVLPLLMVVIFCSLYSTANPIFAKYNDLITDSIANFFNRIFSFMFVDISLPKCLTILLGCFITAGIIIGLKSNLLDNVELKVSDLLTRKRRDRKNPSLFQDFRALFSGNQANKKLALKTENIIGIISFVALNTLLLLLNGIDIFTLWLNNAANNGKNFSAELHDGTNTLIFSIVIAMLIIVYFFSGNLNFYKKNKWIKSLAYVWIAQNAFLVISVFHRDYDYIFYHGLTYKRIGVAIFATL
;
A
#
# COMPACT_ATOMS: atom_id res chain seq x y z
N MET A 1 -37.43 -5.52 14.19
CA MET A 1 -36.08 -5.74 14.73
C MET A 1 -35.30 -4.43 14.60
N LYS A 2 -35.00 -3.73 15.71
CA LYS A 2 -34.23 -2.48 15.66
C LYS A 2 -32.84 -2.80 15.11
N HIS A 3 -32.53 -2.29 13.92
CA HIS A 3 -31.19 -2.38 13.36
C HIS A 3 -30.24 -1.58 14.26
N GLN A 4 -29.55 -2.26 15.17
CA GLN A 4 -28.56 -1.65 16.04
C GLN A 4 -27.33 -1.28 15.20
N ILE A 5 -26.92 0.00 15.28
CA ILE A 5 -25.64 0.45 14.77
C ILE A 5 -24.56 -0.29 15.56
N ASP A 6 -23.61 -0.91 14.87
CA ASP A 6 -22.46 -1.54 15.52
C ASP A 6 -21.67 -0.47 16.28
N TYR A 7 -21.56 -0.60 17.61
CA TYR A 7 -20.91 0.37 18.49
C TYR A 7 -19.43 0.61 18.14
N ARG A 8 -18.82 -0.29 17.38
CA ARG A 8 -17.45 -0.12 16.89
C ARG A 8 -17.32 0.98 15.85
N LEU A 9 -18.34 1.24 15.03
CA LEU A 9 -18.29 2.31 14.03
C LEU A 9 -18.15 3.71 14.65
N PRO A 10 -18.96 4.12 15.64
CA PRO A 10 -18.73 5.39 16.33
C PRO A 10 -17.43 5.38 17.14
N LEU A 11 -17.00 4.24 17.70
CA LEU A 11 -15.71 4.13 18.40
C LEU A 11 -14.51 4.36 17.46
N ILE A 12 -14.58 3.90 16.21
CA ILE A 12 -13.56 4.17 15.17
C ILE A 12 -13.48 5.67 14.86
N ILE A 13 -14.63 6.33 14.73
CA ILE A 13 -14.68 7.78 14.49
C ILE A 13 -14.09 8.54 15.69
N ALA A 14 -14.51 8.18 16.90
CA ALA A 14 -13.96 8.75 18.13
C ALA A 14 -12.45 8.53 18.24
N GLY A 15 -11.99 7.34 17.87
CA GLY A 15 -10.58 6.99 17.80
C GLY A 15 -9.79 7.82 16.79
N GLY A 16 -10.37 8.10 15.62
CA GLY A 16 -9.77 9.02 14.64
C GLY A 16 -9.67 10.47 15.15
N LEU A 17 -10.67 10.94 15.89
CA LEU A 17 -10.64 12.26 16.52
C LEU A 17 -9.62 12.34 17.66
N ILE A 18 -9.51 11.30 18.49
CA ILE A 18 -8.49 11.20 19.54
C ILE A 18 -7.10 11.18 18.92
N PHE A 19 -6.90 10.39 17.86
CA PHE A 19 -5.63 10.35 17.13
C PHE A 19 -5.24 11.72 16.59
N GLN A 20 -6.21 12.44 16.00
CA GLN A 20 -5.99 13.80 15.54
C GLN A 20 -5.59 14.74 16.69
N LEU A 21 -6.30 14.69 17.81
CA LEU A 21 -6.03 15.56 18.96
C LEU A 21 -4.65 15.30 19.57
N LEU A 22 -4.23 14.04 19.61
CA LEU A 22 -2.97 13.64 20.23
C LEU A 22 -1.74 13.83 19.34
N PHE A 23 -1.88 13.83 18.01
CA PHE A 23 -0.71 13.77 17.11
C PHE A 23 -0.65 14.91 16.08
N TRP A 24 -1.68 15.74 15.95
CA TRP A 24 -1.65 16.87 15.01
C TRP A 24 -0.79 18.01 15.55
N ASP A 25 0.37 18.27 14.92
CA ASP A 25 1.34 19.31 15.32
C ASP A 25 1.86 19.16 16.76
N GLU A 26 1.74 17.96 17.34
CA GLU A 26 2.13 17.67 18.73
C GLU A 26 3.30 16.69 18.81
N PHE A 27 4.07 16.76 19.89
CA PHE A 27 5.17 15.81 20.14
C PHE A 27 4.64 14.44 20.57
N LEU A 28 5.38 13.38 20.26
CA LEU A 28 4.95 12.00 20.54
C LEU A 28 4.89 11.64 22.03
N GLY A 29 5.73 12.24 22.89
CA GLY A 29 5.97 11.85 24.29
C GLY A 29 4.74 11.35 25.09
N LEU A 30 4.06 12.25 25.79
CA LEU A 30 2.87 11.89 26.59
C LEU A 30 1.72 11.35 25.72
N ASN A 31 1.64 11.79 24.47
CA ASN A 31 0.59 11.41 23.54
C ASN A 31 0.59 9.92 23.21
N LEU A 32 1.77 9.29 23.11
CA LEU A 32 1.90 7.84 22.97
C LEU A 32 1.39 7.09 24.20
N LEU A 33 1.59 7.61 25.43
CA LEU A 33 1.03 7.01 26.64
C LEU A 33 -0.50 7.09 26.65
N LEU A 34 -1.06 8.27 26.37
CA LEU A 34 -2.52 8.47 26.30
C LEU A 34 -3.14 7.56 25.24
N TYR A 35 -2.49 7.43 24.09
CA TYR A 35 -2.93 6.56 23.03
C TYR A 35 -2.81 5.07 23.41
N THR A 36 -1.74 4.63 24.06
CA THR A 36 -1.61 3.26 24.59
C THR A 36 -2.72 2.94 25.59
N LEU A 37 -3.05 3.85 26.51
CA LEU A 37 -4.15 3.66 27.45
C LEU A 37 -5.49 3.50 26.72
N PHE A 38 -5.74 4.32 25.70
CA PHE A 38 -6.91 4.19 24.85
C PHE A 38 -6.98 2.84 24.13
N ILE A 39 -5.86 2.38 23.54
CA ILE A 39 -5.77 1.07 22.86
C ILE A 39 -6.09 -0.06 23.84
N ILE A 40 -5.43 -0.08 25.00
CA ILE A 40 -5.64 -1.11 26.04
C ILE A 40 -7.09 -1.07 26.54
N ALA A 41 -7.65 0.11 26.82
CA ALA A 41 -9.04 0.22 27.26
C ALA A 41 -10.00 -0.38 26.24
N ILE A 42 -9.81 -0.11 24.95
CA ILE A 42 -10.66 -0.64 23.88
C ILE A 42 -10.51 -2.15 23.74
N THR A 43 -9.29 -2.64 23.65
CA THR A 43 -9.06 -4.07 23.41
C THR A 43 -9.54 -4.93 24.57
N PHE A 44 -9.45 -4.46 25.82
CA PHE A 44 -9.94 -5.20 26.99
C PHE A 44 -11.46 -5.07 27.23
N THR A 45 -12.10 -4.01 26.75
CA THR A 45 -13.55 -3.83 26.87
C THR A 45 -14.34 -4.49 25.74
N ASP A 46 -13.72 -4.69 24.57
CA ASP A 46 -14.39 -5.30 23.43
C ASP A 46 -14.62 -6.81 23.62
N LYS A 47 -15.89 -7.22 23.60
CA LYS A 47 -16.31 -8.62 23.80
C LYS A 47 -15.86 -9.58 22.70
N ASP A 48 -15.60 -9.10 21.48
CA ASP A 48 -15.13 -9.98 20.39
C ASP A 48 -13.62 -10.24 20.46
N ILE A 49 -12.88 -9.53 21.32
CA ILE A 49 -11.44 -9.73 21.52
C ILE A 49 -11.24 -10.51 22.84
N PRO A 50 -11.21 -11.84 22.81
CA PRO A 50 -11.23 -12.66 24.02
C PRO A 50 -10.03 -12.38 24.91
N PHE A 51 -10.29 -12.36 26.22
CA PHE A 51 -9.22 -12.28 27.21
C PHE A 51 -8.47 -13.60 27.29
N HIS A 52 -7.14 -13.51 27.37
CA HIS A 52 -6.24 -14.64 27.59
C HIS A 52 -4.90 -14.11 28.15
N ASN A 53 -4.11 -14.99 28.76
CA ASN A 53 -2.92 -14.57 29.51
C ASN A 53 -1.87 -13.86 28.62
N ASN A 54 -1.67 -14.32 27.38
CA ASN A 54 -0.70 -13.70 26.48
C ASN A 54 -1.04 -12.23 26.19
N LYS A 55 -2.31 -11.87 26.01
CA LYS A 55 -2.77 -10.48 25.85
C LYS A 55 -2.37 -9.61 27.05
N LEU A 56 -2.43 -10.15 28.27
CA LEU A 56 -1.99 -9.42 29.47
C LEU A 56 -0.46 -9.30 29.51
N TYR A 57 0.26 -10.39 29.25
CA TYR A 57 1.73 -10.41 29.27
C TYR A 57 2.38 -9.52 28.21
N THR A 58 1.70 -9.26 27.09
CA THR A 58 2.18 -8.32 26.06
C THR A 58 1.69 -6.89 26.28
N ALA A 59 0.54 -6.69 26.94
CA ALA A 59 0.06 -5.36 27.32
C ALA A 59 0.98 -4.68 28.34
N LEU A 60 1.48 -5.42 29.34
CA LEU A 60 2.29 -4.86 30.42
C LEU A 60 3.61 -4.25 29.93
N PRO A 61 4.45 -4.94 29.13
CA PRO A 61 5.64 -4.34 28.52
C PRO A 61 5.33 -3.16 27.60
N HIS A 62 4.23 -3.24 26.85
CA HIS A 62 3.81 -2.14 25.98
C HIS A 62 3.40 -0.89 26.78
N LEU A 63 2.72 -1.06 27.90
CA LEU A 63 2.42 0.03 28.83
C LEU A 63 3.69 0.57 29.49
N ALA A 64 4.62 -0.31 29.89
CA ALA A 64 5.88 0.09 30.53
C ALA A 64 6.73 0.97 29.60
N ILE A 65 6.86 0.62 28.32
CA ILE A 65 7.60 1.46 27.36
C ILE A 65 6.88 2.78 27.11
N ALA A 66 5.55 2.79 27.07
CA ALA A 66 4.77 4.02 26.92
C ALA A 66 4.95 4.98 28.11
N ILE A 67 5.03 4.45 29.34
CA ILE A 67 5.36 5.23 30.54
C ILE A 67 6.80 5.74 30.46
N TYR A 68 7.76 4.89 30.07
CA TYR A 68 9.17 5.29 29.96
C TYR A 68 9.39 6.45 28.98
N ILE A 69 8.67 6.48 27.85
CA ILE A 69 8.74 7.57 26.85
C ILE A 69 8.36 8.93 27.44
N THR A 70 7.51 8.97 28.48
CA THR A 70 7.18 10.23 29.16
C THR A 70 8.34 10.81 29.96
N TYR A 71 9.32 9.97 30.32
CA TYR A 71 10.53 10.36 31.02
C TYR A 71 11.69 10.63 30.05
N ASP A 72 11.94 9.70 29.10
CA ASP A 72 12.98 9.84 28.08
C ASP A 72 12.40 9.65 26.67
N ASN A 73 12.37 10.74 25.90
CA ASN A 73 11.87 10.74 24.53
C ASN A 73 12.99 10.39 23.53
N SER A 74 13.64 9.25 23.74
CA SER A 74 14.65 8.75 22.81
C SER A 74 14.02 8.07 21.58
N ILE A 75 14.68 8.20 20.43
CA ILE A 75 14.25 7.59 19.16
C ILE A 75 14.11 6.06 19.33
N LEU A 76 15.00 5.43 20.10
CA LEU A 76 14.97 4.01 20.36
C LEU A 76 13.73 3.60 21.18
N ALA A 77 13.32 4.41 22.15
CA ALA A 77 12.10 4.16 22.93
C ALA A 77 10.86 4.25 22.05
N ILE A 78 10.77 5.27 21.17
CA ILE A 78 9.69 5.40 20.19
C ILE A 78 9.61 4.17 19.27
N ILE A 79 10.74 3.73 18.71
CA ILE A 79 10.77 2.53 17.84
C ILE A 79 10.31 1.29 18.62
N THR A 80 10.76 1.15 19.87
CA THR A 80 10.37 0.03 20.75
C THR A 80 8.88 0.04 21.05
N TRP A 81 8.28 1.23 21.21
CA TRP A 81 6.83 1.37 21.38
C TRP A 81 6.06 0.85 20.16
N PHE A 82 6.49 1.15 18.94
CA PHE A 82 5.86 0.60 17.74
C PHE A 82 5.99 -0.93 17.65
N ILE A 83 7.18 -1.47 17.96
CA ILE A 83 7.40 -2.93 17.94
C ILE A 83 6.52 -3.64 18.97
N THR A 84 6.51 -3.14 20.21
CA THR A 84 5.69 -3.71 21.29
C THR A 84 4.20 -3.58 21.02
N LEU A 85 3.76 -2.48 20.38
CA LEU A 85 2.37 -2.32 19.93
C LEU A 85 1.98 -3.42 18.93
N LEU A 86 2.84 -3.70 17.95
CA LEU A 86 2.58 -4.74 16.94
C LEU A 86 2.49 -6.13 17.57
N VAL A 87 3.42 -6.46 18.46
CA VAL A 87 3.38 -7.73 19.21
C VAL A 87 2.11 -7.83 20.08
N TYR A 88 1.76 -6.73 20.75
CA TYR A 88 0.54 -6.65 21.55
C TYR A 88 -0.72 -6.88 20.71
N LEU A 89 -0.90 -6.14 19.61
CA LEU A 89 -2.06 -6.29 18.73
C LEU A 89 -2.14 -7.67 18.08
N GLY A 90 -0.99 -8.24 17.68
CA GLY A 90 -0.92 -9.60 17.17
C GLY A 90 -1.42 -10.62 18.19
N SER A 91 -0.87 -10.59 19.40
CA SER A 91 -1.32 -11.51 20.47
C SER A 91 -2.77 -11.25 20.90
N ALA A 92 -3.22 -10.00 20.96
CA ALA A 92 -4.57 -9.65 21.40
C ALA A 92 -5.67 -10.20 20.47
N HIS A 93 -5.45 -10.16 19.15
CA HIS A 93 -6.42 -10.61 18.14
C HIS A 93 -6.26 -12.08 17.75
N PHE A 94 -5.05 -12.63 17.84
CA PHE A 94 -4.74 -14.01 17.43
C PHE A 94 -4.30 -14.84 18.64
N VAL A 95 -5.30 -15.44 19.29
CA VAL A 95 -5.17 -16.13 20.59
C VAL A 95 -4.19 -17.32 20.55
N MET A 96 -4.04 -17.94 19.38
CA MET A 96 -3.28 -19.18 19.23
C MET A 96 -1.79 -18.97 18.91
N LEU A 97 -1.34 -17.71 18.78
CA LEU A 97 0.06 -17.40 18.52
C LEU A 97 0.90 -17.64 19.79
N LYS A 98 2.01 -18.37 19.63
CA LYS A 98 2.95 -18.68 20.71
C LYS A 98 4.21 -17.83 20.62
N SER A 99 4.66 -17.50 19.40
CA SER A 99 5.89 -16.73 19.20
C SER A 99 5.66 -15.22 19.13
N ALA A 100 6.55 -14.44 19.76
CA ALA A 100 6.58 -12.99 19.60
C ALA A 100 6.85 -12.55 18.15
N THR A 101 7.60 -13.34 17.39
CA THR A 101 7.91 -13.02 15.98
C THR A 101 6.69 -13.18 15.08
N THR A 102 5.88 -14.23 15.29
CA THR A 102 4.63 -14.41 14.55
C THR A 102 3.60 -13.36 14.97
N ALA A 103 3.54 -13.02 16.27
CA ALA A 103 2.73 -11.93 16.78
C ALA A 103 3.08 -10.58 16.15
N LEU A 104 4.37 -10.25 15.99
CA LEU A 104 4.80 -9.02 15.32
C LEU A 104 4.29 -8.97 13.87
N LEU A 105 4.51 -10.02 13.09
CA LEU A 105 4.07 -10.09 11.69
C LEU A 105 2.54 -9.97 11.58
N TRP A 106 1.82 -10.63 12.48
CA TRP A 106 0.36 -10.55 12.53
C TRP A 106 -0.17 -9.21 13.02
N GLY A 107 0.54 -8.54 13.92
CA GLY A 107 0.25 -7.16 14.31
C GLY A 107 0.31 -6.21 13.12
N VAL A 108 1.31 -6.38 12.23
CA VAL A 108 1.42 -5.59 10.99
C VAL A 108 0.20 -5.84 10.09
N ILE A 109 -0.15 -7.11 9.87
CA ILE A 109 -1.31 -7.46 9.05
C ILE A 109 -2.60 -6.91 9.68
N GLN A 110 -2.73 -6.95 11.00
CA GLN A 110 -3.90 -6.47 11.73
C GLN A 110 -4.10 -4.95 11.56
N ILE A 111 -3.05 -4.14 11.69
CA ILE A 111 -3.12 -2.69 11.44
C ILE A 111 -3.51 -2.41 9.98
N ILE A 112 -2.83 -3.07 9.03
CA ILE A 112 -3.09 -2.89 7.59
C ILE A 112 -4.53 -3.28 7.21
N SER A 113 -5.14 -4.20 7.96
CA SER A 113 -6.51 -4.65 7.71
C SER A 113 -7.61 -3.68 8.15
N GLY A 114 -7.29 -2.60 8.88
CA GLY A 114 -8.25 -1.65 9.41
C GLY A 114 -9.26 -1.09 8.38
N PRO A 115 -8.81 -0.62 7.19
CA PRO A 115 -9.72 -0.18 6.13
C PRO A 115 -10.68 -1.28 5.67
N TYR A 116 -10.19 -2.53 5.54
CA TYR A 116 -11.04 -3.68 5.20
C TYR A 116 -12.08 -3.95 6.30
N GLY A 117 -11.68 -3.84 7.57
CA GLY A 117 -12.57 -3.92 8.73
C GLY A 117 -13.73 -2.92 8.62
N ILE A 118 -13.43 -1.64 8.34
CA ILE A 118 -14.45 -0.59 8.14
C ILE A 118 -15.40 -0.97 7.00
N PHE A 119 -14.87 -1.38 5.84
CA PHE A 119 -15.70 -1.74 4.69
C PHE A 119 -16.62 -2.92 4.96
N THR A 120 -16.15 -3.94 5.69
CA THR A 120 -16.98 -5.10 6.03
C THR A 120 -18.12 -4.72 6.98
N LYS A 121 -17.83 -3.90 8.01
CA LYS A 121 -18.84 -3.42 8.95
C LYS A 121 -19.85 -2.47 8.29
N LEU A 122 -19.39 -1.51 7.47
CA LEU A 122 -20.29 -0.60 6.73
C LEU A 122 -21.18 -1.33 5.71
N ASN A 123 -20.69 -2.42 5.10
CA ASN A 123 -21.52 -3.23 4.20
C ASN A 123 -22.58 -4.07 4.94
N ALA A 124 -22.33 -4.38 6.20
CA ALA A 124 -23.25 -5.13 7.06
C ALA A 124 -24.28 -4.21 7.75
N THR A 125 -23.94 -2.94 7.99
CA THR A 125 -24.86 -1.98 8.60
C THR A 125 -25.85 -1.42 7.59
N LYS A 126 -27.11 -1.28 8.04
CA LYS A 126 -28.14 -0.52 7.34
C LYS A 126 -28.51 0.67 8.22
N ILE A 127 -28.21 1.88 7.75
CA ILE A 127 -28.59 3.11 8.45
C ILE A 127 -29.89 3.60 7.82
N GLY A 128 -31.03 3.27 8.43
CA GLY A 128 -32.35 3.60 7.89
C GLY A 128 -32.56 3.02 6.48
N LYS A 129 -32.84 3.89 5.50
CA LYS A 129 -32.99 3.53 4.07
C LYS A 129 -31.67 3.56 3.29
N ILE A 130 -30.58 4.04 3.88
CA ILE A 130 -29.30 4.22 3.19
C ILE A 130 -28.53 2.90 3.18
N ASN A 131 -28.17 2.44 1.98
CA ASN A 131 -27.37 1.25 1.76
C ASN A 131 -25.99 1.67 1.23
N PHE A 132 -24.92 1.37 1.97
CA PHE A 132 -23.55 1.73 1.58
C PHE A 132 -22.90 0.78 0.56
N LYS A 133 -23.52 -0.39 0.31
CA LYS A 133 -23.04 -1.37 -0.67
C LYS A 133 -22.71 -0.82 -2.06
N PRO A 134 -23.54 0.04 -2.70
CA PRO A 134 -23.21 0.59 -4.03
C PRO A 134 -21.94 1.46 -4.03
N ILE A 135 -21.63 2.16 -2.93
CA ILE A 135 -20.48 3.07 -2.83
C ILE A 135 -19.20 2.28 -2.52
N ILE A 136 -19.27 1.24 -1.68
CA ILE A 136 -18.09 0.48 -1.25
C ILE A 136 -17.62 -0.53 -2.31
N LYS A 137 -18.56 -1.11 -3.07
CA LYS A 137 -18.25 -2.10 -4.12
C LYS A 137 -17.23 -1.65 -5.17
N PRO A 138 -17.25 -0.42 -5.72
CA PRO A 138 -16.28 0.01 -6.72
C PRO A 138 -14.87 0.24 -6.15
N ILE A 139 -14.73 0.58 -4.86
CA ILE A 139 -13.43 0.96 -4.26
C ILE A 139 -12.36 -0.12 -4.49
N LYS A 140 -12.71 -1.39 -4.30
CA LYS A 140 -11.76 -2.51 -4.50
C LYS A 140 -11.20 -2.61 -5.92
N TYR A 141 -11.87 -2.04 -6.93
CA TYR A 141 -11.39 -2.03 -8.30
C TYR A 141 -10.40 -0.89 -8.59
N ILE A 142 -10.36 0.12 -7.72
CA ILE A 142 -9.58 1.36 -7.91
C ILE A 142 -8.29 1.34 -7.10
N VAL A 143 -8.29 0.72 -5.90
CA VAL A 143 -7.13 0.75 -4.98
C VAL A 143 -5.84 0.26 -5.64
N LEU A 144 -5.84 -0.93 -6.25
CA LEU A 144 -4.63 -1.50 -6.86
C LEU A 144 -4.15 -0.70 -8.08
N PRO A 145 -5.00 -0.33 -9.07
CA PRO A 145 -4.58 0.56 -10.16
C PRO A 145 -4.03 1.90 -9.68
N LEU A 146 -4.69 2.55 -8.71
CA LEU A 146 -4.25 3.84 -8.19
C LEU A 146 -2.87 3.74 -7.54
N LEU A 147 -2.65 2.71 -6.71
CA LEU A 147 -1.36 2.45 -6.09
C LEU A 147 -0.26 2.27 -7.15
N MET A 148 -0.55 1.51 -8.22
CA MET A 148 0.39 1.33 -9.32
C MET A 148 0.70 2.67 -10.03
N VAL A 149 -0.32 3.47 -10.33
CA VAL A 149 -0.12 4.79 -10.96
C VAL A 149 0.75 5.69 -10.09
N VAL A 150 0.50 5.76 -8.77
CA VAL A 150 1.32 6.57 -7.85
C VAL A 150 2.78 6.12 -7.85
N ILE A 151 3.04 4.81 -7.79
CA ILE A 151 4.41 4.27 -7.84
C ILE A 151 5.10 4.66 -9.14
N PHE A 152 4.46 4.44 -10.30
CA PHE A 152 5.08 4.75 -11.58
C PHE A 152 5.22 6.26 -11.83
N CYS A 153 4.26 7.09 -11.40
CA CYS A 153 4.42 8.54 -11.44
C CYS A 153 5.66 8.97 -10.66
N SER A 154 5.85 8.44 -9.44
CA SER A 154 7.05 8.75 -8.65
C SER A 154 8.33 8.32 -9.36
N LEU A 155 8.37 7.10 -9.91
CA LEU A 155 9.54 6.61 -10.64
C LEU A 155 9.85 7.47 -11.87
N TYR A 156 8.83 7.81 -12.66
CA TYR A 156 9.00 8.62 -13.87
C TYR A 156 9.33 10.08 -13.56
N SER A 157 8.82 10.65 -12.46
CA SER A 157 9.22 11.98 -11.99
C SER A 157 10.68 12.03 -11.56
N THR A 158 11.17 10.98 -10.89
CA THR A 158 12.61 10.89 -10.57
C THR A 158 13.45 10.66 -11.84
N ALA A 159 12.89 9.98 -12.85
CA ALA A 159 13.63 9.62 -14.05
C ALA A 159 13.68 10.73 -15.14
N ASN A 160 12.68 11.61 -15.21
CA ASN A 160 12.58 12.64 -16.23
C ASN A 160 12.11 13.97 -15.62
N PRO A 161 12.93 15.03 -15.62
CA PRO A 161 12.60 16.32 -14.98
C PRO A 161 11.43 17.05 -15.66
N ILE A 162 11.22 16.83 -16.97
CA ILE A 162 10.08 17.41 -17.69
C ILE A 162 8.79 16.71 -17.25
N PHE A 163 8.83 15.37 -17.10
CA PHE A 163 7.72 14.62 -16.53
C PHE A 163 7.43 15.06 -15.10
N ALA A 164 8.47 15.25 -14.27
CA ALA A 164 8.34 15.72 -12.89
C ALA A 164 7.54 17.03 -12.81
N LYS A 165 7.88 18.01 -13.66
CA LYS A 165 7.16 19.29 -13.71
C LYS A 165 5.67 19.12 -14.03
N TYR A 166 5.32 18.24 -14.98
CA TYR A 166 3.91 17.96 -15.28
C TYR A 166 3.22 17.23 -14.14
N ASN A 167 3.91 16.29 -13.49
CA ASN A 167 3.40 15.57 -12.34
C ASN A 167 3.11 16.50 -11.15
N ASP A 168 4.00 17.46 -10.89
CA ASP A 168 3.82 18.48 -9.84
C ASP A 168 2.62 19.38 -10.15
N LEU A 169 2.51 19.89 -11.38
CA LEU A 169 1.36 20.70 -11.81
C LEU A 169 0.01 19.95 -11.65
N ILE A 170 -0.02 18.66 -12.02
CA ILE A 170 -1.22 17.83 -11.87
C ILE A 170 -1.52 17.61 -10.38
N THR A 171 -0.51 17.29 -9.58
CA THR A 171 -0.65 17.02 -8.13
C THR A 171 -1.12 18.26 -7.39
N ASP A 172 -0.54 19.43 -7.67
CA ASP A 172 -0.94 20.72 -7.12
C ASP A 172 -2.36 21.08 -7.53
N SER A 173 -2.73 20.85 -8.79
CA SER A 173 -4.09 21.11 -9.28
C SER A 173 -5.12 20.23 -8.56
N ILE A 174 -4.82 18.95 -8.35
CA ILE A 174 -5.67 18.02 -7.60
C ILE A 174 -5.78 18.48 -6.14
N ALA A 175 -4.66 18.79 -5.49
CA ALA A 175 -4.63 19.26 -4.11
C ALA A 175 -5.46 20.55 -3.95
N ASN A 176 -5.29 21.52 -4.85
CA ASN A 176 -6.04 22.77 -4.86
C ASN A 176 -7.54 22.57 -5.09
N PHE A 177 -7.93 21.65 -5.98
CA PHE A 177 -9.33 21.29 -6.19
C PHE A 177 -9.97 20.75 -4.91
N PHE A 178 -9.34 19.77 -4.25
CA PHE A 178 -9.84 19.22 -3.00
C PHE A 178 -9.83 20.23 -1.87
N ASN A 179 -8.78 21.04 -1.74
CA ASN A 179 -8.71 22.12 -0.75
C ASN A 179 -9.86 23.12 -0.92
N ARG A 180 -10.19 23.53 -2.15
CA ARG A 180 -11.29 24.47 -2.42
C ARG A 180 -12.66 23.88 -2.08
N ILE A 181 -12.89 22.60 -2.40
CA ILE A 181 -14.13 21.90 -2.02
C ILE A 181 -14.22 21.81 -0.50
N PHE A 182 -13.12 21.45 0.16
CA PHE A 182 -13.10 21.24 1.59
C PHE A 182 -13.28 22.56 2.36
N SER A 183 -12.57 23.63 1.96
CA SER A 183 -12.72 24.96 2.56
C SER A 183 -14.13 25.55 2.34
N PHE A 184 -14.82 25.16 1.27
CA PHE A 184 -16.21 25.52 1.05
C PHE A 184 -17.16 24.81 2.04
N MET A 185 -16.88 23.55 2.37
CA MET A 185 -17.72 22.75 3.28
C MET A 185 -17.39 22.98 4.76
N PHE A 186 -16.14 23.29 5.09
CA PHE A 186 -15.64 23.45 6.45
C PHE A 186 -14.77 24.70 6.54
N VAL A 187 -15.16 25.65 7.39
CA VAL A 187 -14.45 26.94 7.55
C VAL A 187 -13.18 26.78 8.39
N ASP A 188 -13.21 25.94 9.43
CA ASP A 188 -12.12 25.84 10.42
C ASP A 188 -11.27 24.56 10.30
N ILE A 189 -11.64 23.63 9.42
CA ILE A 189 -10.95 22.34 9.27
C ILE A 189 -10.14 22.38 7.97
N SER A 190 -8.83 22.10 8.05
CA SER A 190 -7.98 21.98 6.87
C SER A 190 -8.02 20.55 6.29
N LEU A 191 -7.80 20.41 4.98
CA LEU A 191 -7.75 19.09 4.33
C LEU A 191 -6.71 18.15 4.98
N PRO A 192 -5.48 18.60 5.32
CA PRO A 192 -4.52 17.77 6.05
C PRO A 192 -5.07 17.23 7.38
N LYS A 193 -5.77 18.06 8.17
CA LYS A 193 -6.42 17.63 9.43
C LYS A 193 -7.48 16.55 9.20
N CYS A 194 -8.20 16.62 8.08
CA CYS A 194 -9.17 15.59 7.73
C CYS A 194 -8.49 14.26 7.35
N LEU A 195 -7.40 14.32 6.61
CA LEU A 195 -6.61 13.14 6.24
C LEU A 195 -6.01 12.43 7.45
N THR A 196 -5.57 13.17 8.46
CA THR A 196 -5.05 12.61 9.71
C THR A 196 -6.15 12.01 10.59
N ILE A 197 -7.36 12.59 10.62
CA ILE A 197 -8.54 11.93 11.24
C ILE A 197 -8.85 10.61 10.51
N LEU A 198 -8.81 10.61 9.18
CA LEU A 198 -9.08 9.42 8.37
C LEU A 198 -8.01 8.33 8.58
N LEU A 199 -6.74 8.72 8.68
CA LEU A 199 -5.65 7.83 9.07
C LEU A 199 -5.90 7.24 10.46
N GLY A 200 -6.26 8.07 11.43
CA GLY A 200 -6.63 7.63 12.78
C GLY A 200 -7.80 6.65 12.78
N CYS A 201 -8.83 6.88 11.95
CA CYS A 201 -9.93 5.93 11.78
C CYS A 201 -9.43 4.58 11.22
N PHE A 202 -8.50 4.57 10.27
CA PHE A 202 -7.93 3.33 9.74
C PHE A 202 -7.11 2.57 10.79
N ILE A 203 -6.27 3.26 11.56
CA ILE A 203 -5.46 2.65 12.62
C ILE A 203 -6.37 2.09 13.72
N THR A 204 -7.34 2.88 14.19
CA THR A 204 -8.28 2.44 15.24
C THR A 204 -9.20 1.31 14.78
N ALA A 205 -9.60 1.29 13.50
CA ALA A 205 -10.29 0.14 12.94
C ALA A 205 -9.40 -1.12 12.92
N GLY A 206 -8.11 -0.99 12.63
CA GLY A 206 -7.14 -2.09 12.75
C GLY A 206 -6.97 -2.57 14.18
N ILE A 207 -7.10 -1.70 15.17
CA ILE A 207 -7.05 -2.06 16.60
C ILE A 207 -8.33 -2.78 17.05
N ILE A 208 -9.49 -2.38 16.56
CA ILE A 208 -10.79 -2.88 17.04
C ILE A 208 -11.29 -4.10 16.27
N ILE A 209 -11.20 -4.06 14.93
CA ILE A 209 -11.82 -5.06 14.07
C ILE A 209 -10.81 -6.16 13.76
N GLY A 210 -10.79 -7.20 14.59
CA GLY A 210 -9.99 -8.40 14.38
C GLY A 210 -10.26 -9.05 13.02
N LEU A 211 -9.20 -9.41 12.31
CA LEU A 211 -9.31 -10.25 11.13
C LEU A 211 -9.82 -11.63 11.53
N LYS A 212 -11.02 -11.99 11.05
CA LYS A 212 -11.54 -13.36 11.15
C LYS A 212 -10.84 -14.27 10.14
N SER A 213 -9.55 -14.55 10.35
CA SER A 213 -8.80 -15.53 9.56
C SER A 213 -8.23 -16.60 10.47
N ASN A 214 -8.86 -17.78 10.48
CA ASN A 214 -8.34 -18.97 11.15
C ASN A 214 -7.14 -19.59 10.39
N LEU A 215 -6.47 -18.83 9.52
CA LEU A 215 -5.55 -19.39 8.52
C LEU A 215 -4.21 -19.78 9.13
N LEU A 216 -3.52 -18.90 9.88
CA LEU A 216 -2.24 -19.26 10.50
C LEU A 216 -2.33 -19.68 11.97
N ASP A 217 -3.39 -19.32 12.70
CA ASP A 217 -3.64 -19.91 14.04
C ASP A 217 -3.66 -21.45 13.93
N ASN A 218 -4.34 -21.97 12.91
CA ASN A 218 -4.37 -23.40 12.62
C ASN A 218 -3.05 -23.94 12.05
N VAL A 219 -2.19 -23.10 11.48
CA VAL A 219 -0.87 -23.52 10.98
C VAL A 219 0.10 -23.62 12.15
N GLU A 220 0.17 -22.63 13.02
CA GLU A 220 1.05 -22.63 14.20
C GLU A 220 0.66 -23.74 15.17
N LEU A 221 -0.65 -23.99 15.37
CA LEU A 221 -1.12 -25.14 16.16
C LEU A 221 -0.69 -26.51 15.60
N LYS A 222 -0.48 -26.62 14.28
CA LYS A 222 -0.05 -27.87 13.62
C LYS A 222 1.47 -28.02 13.55
N VAL A 223 2.21 -26.98 13.94
CA VAL A 223 3.68 -26.98 13.94
C VAL A 223 4.15 -27.39 15.33
N SER A 224 4.92 -28.48 15.38
CA SER A 224 5.64 -28.91 16.57
C SER A 224 6.99 -28.21 16.66
N ASP A 225 7.49 -27.99 17.87
CA ASP A 225 8.85 -27.44 18.10
C ASP A 225 9.96 -28.36 17.57
N LEU A 226 9.63 -29.63 17.32
CA LEU A 226 10.51 -30.59 16.65
C LEU A 226 10.54 -30.34 15.14
N LEU A 227 11.72 -29.97 14.63
CA LEU A 227 12.00 -29.78 13.21
C LEU A 227 11.94 -31.12 12.46
N THR A 228 10.77 -31.45 11.93
CA THR A 228 10.57 -32.62 11.08
C THR A 228 10.51 -32.19 9.62
N ARG A 229 11.24 -32.89 8.75
CA ARG A 229 11.18 -32.64 7.30
C ARG A 229 9.80 -33.04 6.78
N LYS A 230 8.91 -32.06 6.62
CA LYS A 230 7.62 -32.22 5.93
C LYS A 230 7.79 -31.81 4.46
N ARG A 231 7.40 -32.69 3.53
CA ARG A 231 7.34 -32.34 2.10
C ARG A 231 6.22 -31.32 1.93
N ARG A 232 6.53 -30.16 1.32
CA ARG A 232 5.56 -29.12 1.06
C ARG A 232 4.46 -29.67 0.14
N ASP A 233 3.22 -29.71 0.64
CA ASP A 233 2.07 -29.95 -0.21
C ASP A 233 1.77 -28.69 -1.03
N ARG A 234 1.74 -28.84 -2.35
CA ARG A 234 1.48 -27.74 -3.31
C ARG A 234 0.04 -27.22 -3.21
N LYS A 235 -0.85 -27.93 -2.51
CA LYS A 235 -2.25 -27.55 -2.27
C LYS A 235 -2.46 -26.62 -1.08
N ASN A 236 -1.49 -26.46 -0.18
CA ASN A 236 -1.63 -25.56 0.96
C ASN A 236 -1.36 -24.10 0.55
N PRO A 237 -2.18 -23.14 1.00
CA PRO A 237 -1.98 -21.74 0.66
C PRO A 237 -0.65 -21.23 1.20
N SER A 238 0.03 -20.39 0.43
CA SER A 238 1.21 -19.67 0.89
C SER A 238 0.82 -18.37 1.60
N LEU A 239 1.68 -17.84 2.47
CA LEU A 239 1.52 -16.52 3.10
C LEU A 239 1.16 -15.42 2.09
N PHE A 240 1.73 -15.51 0.88
CA PHE A 240 1.45 -14.59 -0.22
C PHE A 240 0.02 -14.71 -0.78
N GLN A 241 -0.53 -15.93 -0.85
CA GLN A 241 -1.91 -16.14 -1.25
C GLN A 241 -2.89 -15.62 -0.20
N ASP A 242 -2.57 -15.76 1.08
CA ASP A 242 -3.38 -15.23 2.18
C ASP A 242 -3.33 -13.70 2.23
N PHE A 243 -2.14 -13.11 2.07
CA PHE A 243 -2.00 -11.65 1.91
C PHE A 243 -2.83 -11.14 0.72
N ARG A 244 -2.75 -11.82 -0.44
CA ARG A 244 -3.57 -11.47 -1.61
C ARG A 244 -5.07 -11.63 -1.31
N ALA A 245 -5.49 -12.63 -0.54
CA ALA A 245 -6.88 -12.81 -0.14
C ALA A 245 -7.39 -11.67 0.78
N LEU A 246 -6.53 -11.09 1.60
CA LEU A 246 -6.88 -9.91 2.42
C LEU A 246 -7.15 -8.68 1.55
N PHE A 247 -6.31 -8.41 0.55
CA PHE A 247 -6.49 -7.26 -0.36
C PHE A 247 -7.58 -7.48 -1.42
N SER A 248 -7.79 -8.73 -1.86
CA SER A 248 -8.81 -9.08 -2.87
C SER A 248 -10.17 -9.48 -2.28
N GLY A 249 -10.25 -9.61 -0.95
CA GLY A 249 -11.43 -10.03 -0.19
C GLY A 249 -11.75 -11.53 -0.32
N ASN A 250 -12.86 -11.92 0.31
CA ASN A 250 -13.32 -13.32 0.45
C ASN A 250 -13.80 -14.00 -0.86
N GLN A 251 -13.26 -13.58 -2.01
CA GLN A 251 -13.71 -13.98 -3.34
C GLN A 251 -12.70 -14.90 -4.05
N ALA A 252 -11.49 -15.07 -3.52
CA ALA A 252 -10.41 -15.90 -4.06
C ALA A 252 -10.81 -17.36 -4.39
N ASN A 253 -11.91 -17.87 -3.82
CA ASN A 253 -12.38 -19.25 -4.01
C ASN A 253 -13.53 -19.45 -5.02
N LYS A 254 -13.99 -18.43 -5.79
CA LYS A 254 -15.10 -18.62 -6.76
C LYS A 254 -14.80 -18.02 -8.13
N LYS A 255 -15.40 -18.57 -9.19
CA LYS A 255 -15.35 -18.10 -10.60
C LYS A 255 -15.56 -16.59 -10.80
N LEU A 256 -16.18 -15.89 -9.83
CA LEU A 256 -16.36 -14.44 -9.82
C LEU A 256 -15.08 -13.65 -9.45
N ALA A 257 -14.10 -14.24 -8.75
CA ALA A 257 -12.79 -13.62 -8.53
C ALA A 257 -12.09 -13.37 -9.85
N LEU A 258 -12.08 -14.34 -10.77
CA LEU A 258 -11.45 -14.20 -12.08
C LEU A 258 -12.00 -13.01 -12.88
N LYS A 259 -13.33 -12.79 -12.83
CA LYS A 259 -13.95 -11.61 -13.45
C LYS A 259 -13.47 -10.31 -12.81
N THR A 260 -13.38 -10.30 -11.47
CA THR A 260 -12.96 -9.13 -10.69
C THR A 260 -11.49 -8.79 -10.95
N GLU A 261 -10.61 -9.80 -10.88
CA GLU A 261 -9.18 -9.68 -11.18
C GLU A 261 -8.93 -9.23 -12.62
N ASN A 262 -9.70 -9.72 -13.58
CA ASN A 262 -9.60 -9.29 -14.97
C ASN A 262 -9.98 -7.81 -15.13
N ILE A 263 -11.03 -7.34 -14.44
CA ILE A 263 -11.40 -5.91 -14.48
C ILE A 263 -10.31 -5.06 -13.83
N ILE A 264 -9.82 -5.45 -12.65
CA ILE A 264 -8.71 -4.76 -11.97
C ILE A 264 -7.49 -4.69 -12.89
N GLY A 265 -7.12 -5.81 -13.50
CA GLY A 265 -6.00 -5.88 -14.43
C GLY A 265 -6.20 -5.00 -15.66
N ILE A 266 -7.38 -4.99 -16.28
CA ILE A 266 -7.69 -4.08 -17.40
C ILE A 266 -7.53 -2.61 -16.97
N ILE A 267 -8.10 -2.22 -15.83
CA ILE A 267 -7.99 -0.83 -15.33
C ILE A 267 -6.53 -0.47 -15.05
N SER A 268 -5.77 -1.36 -14.39
CA SER A 268 -4.33 -1.18 -14.15
C SER A 268 -3.57 -1.02 -15.46
N PHE A 269 -3.75 -1.92 -16.43
CA PHE A 269 -3.05 -1.85 -17.70
C PHE A 269 -3.43 -0.61 -18.51
N VAL A 270 -4.70 -0.20 -18.53
CA VAL A 270 -5.10 1.05 -19.21
C VAL A 270 -4.43 2.25 -18.56
N ALA A 271 -4.50 2.37 -17.24
CA ALA A 271 -3.92 3.49 -16.50
C ALA A 271 -2.40 3.56 -16.70
N LEU A 272 -1.73 2.42 -16.59
CA LEU A 272 -0.30 2.34 -16.79
C LEU A 272 0.08 2.64 -18.24
N ASN A 273 -0.56 2.02 -19.26
CA ASN A 273 -0.25 2.30 -20.67
C ASN A 273 -0.44 3.79 -21.00
N THR A 274 -1.43 4.45 -20.38
CA THR A 274 -1.64 5.89 -20.53
C THR A 274 -0.45 6.67 -19.99
N LEU A 275 0.06 6.28 -18.82
CA LEU A 275 1.22 6.91 -18.20
C LEU A 275 2.51 6.73 -19.03
N LEU A 276 2.76 5.51 -19.53
CA LEU A 276 3.88 5.24 -20.43
C LEU A 276 3.75 6.00 -21.75
N LEU A 277 2.54 6.14 -22.29
CA LEU A 277 2.30 6.92 -23.50
C LEU A 277 2.70 8.39 -23.29
N LEU A 278 2.34 8.98 -22.15
CA LEU A 278 2.73 10.35 -21.81
C LEU A 278 4.26 10.48 -21.71
N LEU A 279 4.93 9.54 -21.04
CA LEU A 279 6.39 9.54 -20.93
C LEU A 279 7.07 9.40 -22.30
N ASN A 280 6.66 8.41 -23.10
CA ASN A 280 7.19 8.21 -24.44
C ASN A 280 6.91 9.41 -25.36
N GLY A 281 5.76 10.08 -25.20
CA GLY A 281 5.45 11.32 -25.91
C GLY A 281 6.39 12.46 -25.54
N ILE A 282 6.73 12.60 -24.26
CA ILE A 282 7.75 13.56 -23.79
C ILE A 282 9.11 13.20 -24.38
N ASP A 283 9.50 11.93 -24.39
CA ASP A 283 10.78 11.49 -24.93
C ASP A 283 10.89 11.75 -26.45
N ILE A 284 9.83 11.48 -27.22
CA ILE A 284 9.77 11.83 -28.66
C ILE A 284 9.92 13.34 -28.85
N PHE A 285 9.17 14.15 -28.11
CA PHE A 285 9.22 15.60 -28.28
C PHE A 285 10.58 16.18 -27.90
N THR A 286 11.19 15.68 -26.83
CA THR A 286 12.40 16.27 -26.24
C THR A 286 13.68 15.76 -26.88
N LEU A 287 13.79 14.44 -27.08
CA LEU A 287 15.00 13.80 -27.61
C LEU A 287 15.00 13.78 -29.13
N TRP A 288 13.90 13.36 -29.76
CA TRP A 288 13.86 13.13 -31.20
C TRP A 288 13.58 14.41 -32.00
N LEU A 289 12.73 15.30 -31.48
CA LEU A 289 12.30 16.49 -32.22
C LEU A 289 13.03 17.78 -31.82
N ASN A 290 13.34 17.95 -30.52
CA ASN A 290 13.80 19.24 -30.01
C ASN A 290 15.30 19.30 -29.66
N ASN A 291 16.10 18.32 -30.11
CA ASN A 291 17.56 18.21 -29.93
C ASN A 291 18.06 18.98 -28.70
N ALA A 292 17.80 18.43 -27.51
CA ALA A 292 18.07 19.05 -26.21
C ALA A 292 19.56 19.37 -25.94
N ALA A 293 20.44 19.25 -26.93
CA ALA A 293 21.84 19.65 -26.90
C ALA A 293 22.07 21.17 -26.80
N ASN A 294 21.04 22.02 -26.96
CA ASN A 294 21.21 23.47 -27.05
C ASN A 294 21.14 24.28 -25.75
N ASN A 295 20.99 23.67 -24.56
CA ASN A 295 20.96 24.44 -23.31
C ASN A 295 21.93 23.84 -22.28
N GLY A 296 23.08 24.51 -22.11
CA GLY A 296 24.14 24.17 -21.16
C GLY A 296 23.71 24.19 -19.70
N LYS A 297 23.04 23.12 -19.26
CA LYS A 297 22.84 22.78 -17.84
C LYS A 297 23.63 21.51 -17.53
N ASN A 298 24.04 21.35 -16.28
CA ASN A 298 24.88 20.25 -15.80
C ASN A 298 24.24 18.87 -16.03
N PHE A 299 24.44 18.30 -17.22
CA PHE A 299 23.86 17.05 -17.70
C PHE A 299 24.27 15.79 -16.91
N SER A 300 25.37 15.83 -16.15
CA SER A 300 25.96 14.59 -15.62
C SER A 300 25.23 13.99 -14.42
N ALA A 301 24.72 14.80 -13.48
CA ALA A 301 23.98 14.29 -12.31
C ALA A 301 22.55 13.89 -12.69
N GLU A 302 21.90 14.67 -13.55
CA GLU A 302 20.52 14.47 -13.99
C GLU A 302 20.35 13.19 -14.82
N LEU A 303 21.39 12.78 -15.56
CA LEU A 303 21.35 11.57 -16.39
C LEU A 303 21.73 10.29 -15.64
N HIS A 304 22.64 10.37 -14.65
CA HIS A 304 23.06 9.17 -13.90
C HIS A 304 21.96 8.61 -12.99
N ASP A 305 21.14 9.47 -12.38
CA ASP A 305 20.01 9.03 -11.56
C ASP A 305 18.77 8.68 -12.41
N GLY A 306 18.62 9.36 -13.56
CA GLY A 306 17.52 9.11 -14.49
C GLY A 306 17.54 7.69 -15.08
N THR A 307 18.63 7.30 -15.75
CA THR A 307 18.72 6.02 -16.48
C THR A 307 18.57 4.81 -15.56
N ASN A 308 19.18 4.81 -14.37
CA ASN A 308 19.03 3.71 -13.40
C ASN A 308 17.58 3.57 -12.91
N THR A 309 16.89 4.70 -12.71
CA THR A 309 15.48 4.71 -12.29
C THR A 309 14.57 4.21 -13.41
N LEU A 310 14.85 4.56 -14.67
CA LEU A 310 14.16 4.01 -15.84
C LEU A 310 14.32 2.49 -15.94
N ILE A 311 15.54 1.97 -15.81
CA ILE A 311 15.82 0.52 -15.79
C ILE A 311 15.04 -0.17 -14.66
N PHE A 312 15.10 0.39 -13.46
CA PHE A 312 14.36 -0.14 -12.31
C PHE A 312 12.84 -0.15 -12.55
N SER A 313 12.30 0.88 -13.22
CA SER A 313 10.89 0.94 -13.59
C SER A 313 10.48 -0.16 -14.59
N ILE A 314 11.36 -0.51 -15.53
CA ILE A 314 11.13 -1.62 -16.48
C ILE A 314 11.11 -2.96 -15.74
N VAL A 315 12.02 -3.17 -14.79
CA VAL A 315 12.03 -4.41 -13.96
C VAL A 315 10.75 -4.52 -13.15
N ILE A 316 10.32 -3.44 -12.50
CA ILE A 316 9.02 -3.41 -11.78
C ILE A 316 7.87 -3.69 -12.74
N ALA A 317 7.87 -3.09 -13.93
CA ALA A 317 6.86 -3.35 -14.96
C ALA A 317 6.80 -4.84 -15.35
N MET A 318 7.95 -5.48 -15.56
CA MET A 318 8.03 -6.90 -15.86
C MET A 318 7.46 -7.76 -14.72
N LEU A 319 7.82 -7.46 -13.46
CA LEU A 319 7.28 -8.15 -12.29
C LEU A 319 5.76 -8.01 -12.20
N ILE A 320 5.20 -6.85 -12.55
CA ILE A 320 3.75 -6.61 -12.54
C ILE A 320 3.04 -7.42 -13.63
N ILE A 321 3.59 -7.49 -14.85
CA ILE A 321 3.06 -8.35 -15.91
C ILE A 321 3.04 -9.80 -15.44
N VAL A 322 4.18 -10.29 -14.93
CA VAL A 322 4.27 -11.65 -14.39
C VAL A 322 3.23 -11.84 -13.28
N TYR A 323 3.09 -10.89 -12.37
CA TYR A 323 2.08 -10.96 -11.30
C TYR A 323 0.65 -11.09 -11.84
N PHE A 324 0.22 -10.25 -12.77
CA PHE A 324 -1.14 -10.31 -13.33
C PHE A 324 -1.38 -11.58 -14.17
N PHE A 325 -0.36 -12.10 -14.87
CA PHE A 325 -0.48 -13.29 -15.70
C PHE A 325 -0.12 -14.61 -14.97
N SER A 326 0.45 -14.57 -13.75
CA SER A 326 0.90 -15.73 -12.95
C SER A 326 -0.22 -16.64 -12.41
N GLY A 327 -1.46 -16.41 -12.81
CA GLY A 327 -2.62 -17.16 -12.31
C GLY A 327 -3.58 -17.62 -13.40
N ASN A 328 -4.79 -17.98 -12.96
CA ASN A 328 -5.86 -18.48 -13.81
C ASN A 328 -6.40 -17.46 -14.83
N LEU A 329 -5.94 -16.21 -14.79
CA LEU A 329 -6.25 -15.17 -15.78
C LEU A 329 -5.76 -15.53 -17.19
N ASN A 330 -4.64 -16.25 -17.32
CA ASN A 330 -4.12 -16.64 -18.63
C ASN A 330 -5.11 -17.56 -19.40
N PHE A 331 -5.85 -18.40 -18.66
CA PHE A 331 -6.85 -19.34 -19.19
C PHE A 331 -8.27 -18.77 -19.24
N TYR A 332 -8.46 -17.48 -18.92
CA TYR A 332 -9.79 -16.88 -18.91
C TYR A 332 -10.30 -16.59 -20.33
N LYS A 333 -11.48 -17.10 -20.68
CA LYS A 333 -12.04 -17.03 -22.04
C LYS A 333 -12.29 -15.59 -22.56
N LYS A 334 -12.41 -14.58 -21.68
CA LYS A 334 -12.60 -13.16 -22.03
C LYS A 334 -11.32 -12.30 -21.92
N ASN A 335 -10.14 -12.92 -21.98
CA ASN A 335 -8.87 -12.23 -21.74
C ASN A 335 -8.31 -11.39 -22.93
N LYS A 336 -9.09 -11.17 -23.99
CA LYS A 336 -8.60 -10.50 -25.22
C LYS A 336 -8.08 -9.08 -24.94
N TRP A 337 -8.80 -8.30 -24.14
CA TRP A 337 -8.43 -6.92 -23.81
C TRP A 337 -7.15 -6.84 -23.00
N ILE A 338 -6.98 -7.67 -21.95
CA ILE A 338 -5.74 -7.65 -21.17
C ILE A 338 -4.54 -8.05 -22.03
N LYS A 339 -4.71 -9.04 -22.93
CA LYS A 339 -3.63 -9.49 -23.80
C LYS A 339 -3.22 -8.39 -24.77
N SER A 340 -4.19 -7.73 -25.39
CA SER A 340 -3.91 -6.60 -26.27
C SER A 340 -3.23 -5.46 -25.52
N LEU A 341 -3.71 -5.07 -24.35
CA LEU A 341 -3.09 -4.03 -23.52
C LEU A 341 -1.68 -4.42 -23.05
N ALA A 342 -1.43 -5.71 -22.80
CA ALA A 342 -0.09 -6.20 -22.48
C ALA A 342 0.86 -6.16 -23.69
N TYR A 343 0.37 -6.46 -24.91
CA TYR A 343 1.18 -6.29 -26.13
C TYR A 343 1.51 -4.83 -26.40
N VAL A 344 0.52 -3.92 -26.25
CA VAL A 344 0.75 -2.46 -26.38
C VAL A 344 1.77 -2.01 -25.33
N TRP A 345 1.63 -2.49 -24.09
CA TRP A 345 2.56 -2.20 -23.00
C TRP A 345 3.98 -2.64 -23.32
N ILE A 346 4.16 -3.87 -23.82
CA ILE A 346 5.48 -4.38 -24.22
C ILE A 346 6.06 -3.52 -25.34
N ALA A 347 5.26 -3.15 -26.36
CA ALA A 347 5.72 -2.27 -27.43
C ALA A 347 6.14 -0.89 -26.91
N GLN A 348 5.38 -0.30 -25.98
CA GLN A 348 5.72 0.98 -25.34
C GLN A 348 7.00 0.90 -24.51
N ASN A 349 7.21 -0.19 -23.77
CA ASN A 349 8.45 -0.39 -23.00
C ASN A 349 9.65 -0.65 -23.92
N ALA A 350 9.47 -1.37 -25.03
CA ALA A 350 10.54 -1.54 -26.02
C ALA A 350 10.96 -0.20 -26.63
N PHE A 351 9.99 0.68 -26.94
CA PHE A 351 10.28 2.04 -27.39
C PHE A 351 11.01 2.88 -26.33
N LEU A 352 10.60 2.75 -25.07
CA LEU A 352 11.27 3.41 -23.95
C LEU A 352 12.73 2.96 -23.82
N VAL A 353 13.00 1.65 -23.95
CA VAL A 353 14.36 1.10 -23.95
C VAL A 353 15.20 1.69 -25.09
N ILE A 354 14.64 1.79 -26.31
CA ILE A 354 15.31 2.44 -27.44
C ILE A 354 15.63 3.91 -27.13
N SER A 355 14.71 4.62 -26.47
CA SER A 355 14.92 6.02 -26.07
C SER A 355 16.02 6.18 -25.03
N VAL A 356 16.13 5.23 -24.08
CA VAL A 356 17.24 5.17 -23.11
C VAL A 356 18.57 4.90 -23.82
N PHE A 357 18.60 3.95 -24.76
CA PHE A 357 19.79 3.70 -25.57
C PHE A 357 20.25 4.93 -26.36
N HIS A 358 19.31 5.68 -26.92
CA HIS A 358 19.62 6.93 -27.63
C HIS A 358 20.28 7.95 -26.69
N ARG A 359 19.72 8.15 -25.49
CA ARG A 359 20.31 9.03 -24.46
C ARG A 359 21.71 8.59 -24.07
N ASP A 360 21.90 7.29 -23.85
CA ASP A 360 23.20 6.75 -23.46
C ASP A 360 24.23 6.88 -24.60
N TYR A 361 23.80 6.73 -25.86
CA TYR A 361 24.65 6.95 -27.03
C TYR A 361 25.12 8.41 -27.13
N ASP A 362 24.18 9.36 -27.08
CA ASP A 362 24.48 10.79 -27.09
C ASP A 362 25.45 11.14 -25.95
N TYR A 363 25.21 10.58 -24.76
CA TYR A 363 26.05 10.84 -23.60
C TYR A 363 27.46 10.25 -23.74
N ILE A 364 27.60 9.03 -24.26
CA ILE A 364 28.92 8.43 -24.53
C ILE A 364 29.69 9.26 -25.54
N PHE A 365 29.01 9.81 -26.55
CA PHE A 365 29.61 10.69 -27.55
C PHE A 365 30.17 11.98 -26.92
N TYR A 366 29.47 12.59 -25.96
CA TYR A 366 29.90 13.84 -25.32
C TYR A 366 30.83 13.68 -24.10
N HIS A 367 30.75 12.55 -23.37
CA HIS A 367 31.42 12.39 -22.06
C HIS A 367 32.24 11.08 -21.90
N GLY A 368 32.41 10.28 -22.96
CA GLY A 368 33.24 9.06 -22.96
C GLY A 368 32.60 7.84 -22.27
N LEU A 369 33.33 6.72 -22.23
CA LEU A 369 32.86 5.42 -21.68
C LEU A 369 33.10 5.31 -20.16
N THR A 370 32.16 4.71 -19.43
CA THR A 370 32.31 4.38 -18.00
C THR A 370 31.68 3.01 -17.69
N TYR A 371 32.19 2.31 -16.68
CA TYR A 371 31.78 0.94 -16.31
C TYR A 371 30.26 0.78 -16.11
N LYS A 372 29.58 1.74 -15.45
CA LYS A 372 28.11 1.71 -15.28
C LYS A 372 27.33 1.75 -16.59
N ARG A 373 27.91 2.31 -17.67
CA ARG A 373 27.25 2.50 -18.98
C ARG A 373 27.31 1.24 -19.87
N ILE A 374 28.38 0.44 -19.73
CA ILE A 374 28.47 -0.90 -20.31
C ILE A 374 27.38 -1.81 -19.71
N GLY A 375 27.10 -1.66 -18.41
CA GLY A 375 26.03 -2.39 -17.72
C GLY A 375 24.64 -2.10 -18.28
N VAL A 376 24.33 -0.83 -18.60
CA VAL A 376 23.04 -0.45 -19.21
C VAL A 376 22.93 -1.05 -20.61
N ALA A 377 23.99 -0.96 -21.42
CA ALA A 377 23.99 -1.51 -22.77
C ALA A 377 23.77 -3.03 -22.78
N ILE A 378 24.42 -3.77 -21.88
CA ILE A 378 24.23 -5.22 -21.75
C ILE A 378 22.81 -5.53 -21.25
N PHE A 379 22.33 -4.84 -20.20
CA PHE A 379 21.00 -5.08 -19.63
C PHE A 379 19.91 -4.90 -20.68
N ALA A 380 19.99 -3.86 -21.50
CA ALA A 380 18.95 -3.55 -22.46
C ALA A 380 18.99 -4.42 -23.73
N THR A 381 20.06 -5.22 -23.92
CA THR A 381 20.10 -6.30 -24.93
C THR A 381 19.60 -7.66 -24.43
N LEU A 382 19.33 -7.78 -23.12
CA LEU A 382 18.99 -9.02 -22.42
C LEU A 382 17.48 -9.04 -22.09
#